data_AF-A0A2A7U2H4-F1
#
_entry.id   AF-A0A2A7U2H4-F1
#
_cell.length_a   1.000
_cell.length_b   1.000
_cell.length_c   1.000
_cell.angle_alpha   90.00
_cell.angle_beta   90.00
_cell.angle_gamma   90.00
#
_symmetry.space_group_name_H-M   'P 1'
#
loop_
_entity.id
_entity.type
_entity.pdbx_description
1 polymer ?
#
loop_
_entity_poly.entity_id
_entity_poly.type
_entity_poly.pdbx_seq_one_letter_code
_entity_poly.pdbx_strand_id
1 'polypeptide(L)'
;MKLRDITPEEEYDDDQYDPLIYPAPRTQDDRCDHTARLLWRLRQRAAIRNGARWIPCPRPVPSEPTQRRRVPQRFSIGLRRSYSYAIVSAIYQLHLHQCARREIATLLGIPASKIDVLLQHKTKTQRRAWQQVHQSNRLPSRREILAQLARELPV
;
A
#
# COMPACT_ATOMS: atom_id res chain seq x y z
N MET A 1 52.34 -10.47 -32.40
CA MET A 1 51.08 -10.06 -31.73
C MET A 1 50.69 -11.18 -30.78
N LYS A 2 50.66 -10.92 -29.46
CA LYS A 2 50.16 -11.90 -28.48
C LYS A 2 48.66 -11.64 -28.32
N LEU A 3 47.84 -12.65 -28.61
CA LEU A 3 46.42 -12.65 -28.30
C LEU A 3 46.28 -12.58 -26.78
N ARG A 4 45.47 -11.63 -26.29
CA ARG A 4 45.08 -11.56 -24.88
C ARG A 4 43.91 -12.52 -24.72
N ASP A 5 44.07 -13.50 -23.85
CA ASP A 5 42.99 -14.37 -23.40
C ASP A 5 42.06 -13.54 -22.51
N ILE A 6 40.88 -13.21 -23.02
CA ILE A 6 39.85 -12.49 -22.29
C ILE A 6 39.07 -13.54 -21.50
N THR A 7 39.34 -13.64 -20.20
CA THR A 7 38.53 -14.44 -19.27
C THR A 7 37.15 -13.80 -19.09
N PRO A 8 36.07 -14.58 -18.83
CA PRO A 8 34.69 -14.08 -18.73
C PRO A 8 34.38 -13.23 -17.47
N GLU A 9 35.41 -12.67 -16.84
CA GLU A 9 35.31 -11.86 -15.62
C GLU A 9 35.56 -10.36 -15.88
N GLU A 10 35.55 -9.92 -17.15
CA GLU A 10 35.31 -8.50 -17.45
C GLU A 10 33.83 -8.20 -17.17
N GLU A 11 33.55 -8.08 -15.88
CA GLU A 11 32.42 -7.39 -15.29
C GLU A 11 32.24 -6.09 -16.08
N TYR A 12 31.10 -5.96 -16.77
CA TYR A 12 30.72 -4.68 -17.35
C TYR A 12 30.70 -3.67 -16.21
N ASP A 13 31.68 -2.79 -16.17
CA ASP A 13 31.68 -1.61 -15.30
C ASP A 13 30.49 -0.73 -15.73
N ASP A 14 29.29 -1.04 -15.23
CA ASP A 14 28.07 -0.22 -15.31
C ASP A 14 28.25 1.14 -14.59
N ASP A 15 29.44 1.39 -14.04
CA ASP A 15 29.80 2.58 -13.27
C ASP A 15 30.22 3.78 -14.12
N GLN A 16 30.26 3.68 -15.46
CA GLN A 16 30.50 4.84 -16.30
C GLN A 16 29.21 5.67 -16.47
N TYR A 17 28.84 6.38 -15.40
CA TYR A 17 27.82 7.43 -15.43
C TYR A 17 28.26 8.51 -16.42
N ASP A 18 27.76 8.44 -17.66
CA ASP A 18 27.96 9.48 -18.65
C ASP A 18 26.99 10.65 -18.38
N PRO A 19 27.48 11.81 -17.93
CA PRO A 19 26.65 12.96 -17.62
C PRO A 19 25.93 13.55 -18.85
N LEU A 20 26.30 13.13 -20.07
CA LEU A 20 25.59 13.49 -21.30
C LEU A 20 24.34 12.63 -21.53
N ILE A 21 24.34 11.39 -21.06
CA ILE A 21 23.24 10.43 -21.21
C ILE A 21 22.25 10.57 -20.05
N TYR A 22 22.74 10.76 -18.83
CA TYR A 22 21.94 10.95 -17.63
C TYR A 22 22.25 12.30 -16.98
N PRO A 23 21.75 13.43 -17.52
CA PRO A 23 21.95 14.71 -16.87
C PRO A 23 21.41 14.66 -15.44
N ALA A 24 22.25 15.03 -14.46
CA ALA A 24 21.83 15.13 -13.07
C ALA A 24 20.53 15.95 -12.98
N PRO A 25 19.51 15.50 -12.22
CA PRO A 25 18.23 16.18 -12.18
C PRO A 25 18.43 17.63 -11.71
N ARG A 26 18.35 18.57 -12.65
CA ARG A 26 18.61 20.01 -12.43
C ARG A 26 17.54 20.68 -11.56
N THR A 27 16.43 20.00 -11.28
CA THR A 27 15.28 20.56 -10.61
C THR A 27 15.12 19.93 -9.23
N GLN A 28 15.27 20.77 -8.20
CA GLN A 28 14.83 20.47 -6.85
C GLN A 28 13.35 20.06 -6.89
N ASP A 29 13.03 18.91 -6.30
CA ASP A 29 11.65 18.43 -6.19
C ASP A 29 10.82 19.48 -5.42
N ASP A 30 9.86 20.09 -6.10
CA ASP A 30 8.98 21.12 -5.56
C ASP A 30 7.89 20.53 -4.64
N ARG A 31 7.88 19.20 -4.47
CA ARG A 31 6.98 18.44 -3.59
C ARG A 31 5.51 18.77 -3.84
N CYS A 32 5.14 19.14 -5.05
CA CYS A 32 3.76 19.43 -5.41
C CYS A 32 3.12 18.30 -6.23
N ASP A 33 1.82 18.10 -6.07
CA ASP A 33 1.01 17.27 -6.95
C ASP A 33 0.70 18.03 -8.25
N HIS A 34 1.34 17.60 -9.33
CA HIS A 34 1.17 18.14 -10.69
C HIS A 34 0.16 17.37 -11.53
N THR A 35 -0.51 16.34 -11.00
CA THR A 35 -1.40 15.44 -11.77
C THR A 35 -2.49 16.20 -12.52
N ALA A 36 -3.20 17.10 -11.83
CA ALA A 36 -4.25 17.92 -12.43
C ALA A 36 -3.72 18.80 -13.57
N ARG A 37 -2.49 19.32 -13.42
CA ARG A 37 -1.83 20.18 -14.40
C ARG A 37 -1.42 19.40 -15.65
N LEU A 38 -0.88 18.21 -15.46
CA LEU A 38 -0.52 17.29 -16.55
C LEU A 38 -1.77 16.86 -17.33
N LEU A 39 -2.84 16.46 -16.63
CA LEU A 39 -4.13 16.10 -17.24
C LEU A 39 -4.74 17.27 -18.02
N TRP A 40 -4.66 18.49 -17.47
CA TRP A 40 -5.10 19.69 -18.18
C TRP A 40 -4.34 19.86 -19.50
N ARG A 41 -3.01 19.75 -19.49
CA ARG A 41 -2.15 19.86 -20.70
C ARG A 41 -2.47 18.78 -21.73
N LEU A 42 -2.66 17.54 -21.30
CA LEU A 42 -3.04 16.43 -22.18
C LEU A 42 -4.37 16.69 -22.88
N ARG A 43 -5.34 17.29 -22.17
CA ARG A 43 -6.69 17.56 -22.71
C ARG A 43 -6.79 18.84 -23.53
N GLN A 44 -5.83 19.77 -23.43
CA GLN A 44 -5.88 21.06 -24.14
C GLN A 44 -6.11 20.92 -25.64
N ARG A 45 -5.35 20.04 -26.30
CA ARG A 45 -5.46 19.85 -27.76
C ARG A 45 -6.85 19.37 -28.19
N ALA A 46 -7.44 18.46 -27.41
CA ALA A 46 -8.80 17.97 -27.66
C ALA A 46 -9.86 19.04 -27.38
N ALA A 47 -9.69 19.82 -26.31
CA ALA A 47 -10.60 20.91 -25.97
C ALA A 47 -10.64 21.99 -27.06
N ILE A 48 -9.48 22.35 -27.62
CA ILE A 48 -9.38 23.31 -28.74
C ILE A 48 -10.13 22.79 -29.98
N ARG A 49 -9.91 21.53 -30.36
CA ARG A 49 -10.57 20.93 -31.53
C ARG A 49 -12.09 20.86 -31.39
N ASN A 50 -12.57 20.56 -30.19
CA ASN A 50 -13.99 20.42 -29.91
C ASN A 50 -14.69 21.77 -29.64
N GLY A 51 -13.96 22.90 -29.73
CA GLY A 51 -14.51 24.22 -29.45
C GLY A 51 -14.96 24.40 -27.99
N ALA A 52 -14.43 23.59 -27.07
CA ALA A 52 -14.79 23.68 -25.65
C ALA A 52 -14.31 25.02 -25.08
N ARG A 53 -15.09 25.57 -24.13
CA ARG A 53 -14.73 26.81 -23.44
C ARG A 53 -13.34 26.69 -22.81
N TRP A 54 -12.51 27.71 -22.97
CA TRP A 54 -11.20 27.77 -22.34
C TRP A 54 -11.32 27.73 -20.80
N ILE A 55 -10.53 26.87 -20.17
CA ILE A 55 -10.45 26.71 -18.72
C ILE A 55 -9.00 27.01 -18.30
N PRO A 56 -8.77 27.85 -17.27
CA PRO A 56 -7.43 28.16 -16.80
C PRO A 56 -6.70 26.91 -16.29
N CYS A 57 -5.37 26.90 -16.44
CA CYS A 57 -4.52 25.82 -15.98
C CYS A 57 -4.59 25.72 -14.44
N PRO A 58 -4.91 24.53 -13.87
CA PRO A 58 -4.97 24.37 -12.43
C PRO A 58 -3.58 24.61 -11.81
N ARG A 59 -3.57 25.25 -10.63
CA ARG A 59 -2.34 25.43 -9.84
C ARG A 59 -1.91 24.09 -9.25
N PRO A 60 -0.60 23.80 -9.19
CA PRO A 60 -0.11 22.62 -8.49
C PRO A 60 -0.42 22.75 -6.99
N VAL A 61 -0.82 21.64 -6.38
CA VAL A 61 -1.19 21.60 -4.96
C VAL A 61 0.01 21.06 -4.18
N PRO A 62 0.45 21.70 -3.09
CA PRO A 62 1.50 21.13 -2.24
C PRO A 62 1.13 19.71 -1.81
N SER A 63 2.01 18.74 -2.05
CA SER A 63 1.76 17.36 -1.60
C SER A 63 1.95 17.32 -0.09
N GLU A 64 0.83 17.31 0.64
CA GLU A 64 0.88 17.02 2.06
C GLU A 64 1.44 15.59 2.25
N PRO A 65 2.25 15.34 3.29
CA PRO A 65 2.76 14.00 3.56
C PRO A 65 1.63 12.95 3.74
N THR A 66 0.43 13.40 4.12
CA THR A 66 -0.80 12.59 4.24
C THR A 66 -1.48 12.22 2.92
N GLN A 67 -1.18 12.93 1.82
CA GLN A 67 -1.73 12.66 0.48
C GLN A 67 -0.90 11.65 -0.32
N ARG A 68 0.36 11.42 0.06
CA ARG A 68 1.15 10.29 -0.46
C ARG A 68 0.31 9.04 -0.23
N ARG A 69 -0.09 8.35 -1.32
CA ARG A 69 -0.88 7.10 -1.31
C ARG A 69 -0.68 6.40 0.01
N ARG A 70 -1.69 6.44 0.90
CA ARG A 70 -1.60 5.79 2.21
C ARG A 70 -1.18 4.37 1.93
N VAL A 71 0.08 4.05 2.20
CA VAL A 71 0.57 2.69 2.16
C VAL A 71 -0.44 1.91 2.99
N PRO A 72 -0.99 0.78 2.50
CA PRO A 72 -1.95 0.01 3.28
C PRO A 72 -1.32 -0.17 4.66
N GLN A 73 -2.01 0.32 5.69
CA GLN A 73 -1.45 0.37 7.03
C GLN A 73 -1.16 -1.08 7.44
N ARG A 74 0.13 -1.45 7.37
CA ARG A 74 0.62 -2.76 7.76
C ARG A 74 0.85 -2.69 9.25
N PHE A 75 0.18 -3.57 9.98
CA PHE A 75 0.39 -3.70 11.40
C PHE A 75 1.49 -4.73 11.64
N SER A 76 2.37 -4.46 12.59
CA SER A 76 3.38 -5.41 13.08
C SER A 76 2.98 -5.94 14.45
N ILE A 77 1.82 -6.61 14.54
CA ILE A 77 1.30 -7.13 15.82
C ILE A 77 2.20 -8.24 16.37
N GLY A 78 2.78 -9.04 15.47
CA GLY A 78 3.66 -10.15 15.78
C GLY A 78 2.95 -11.38 16.36
N LEU A 79 3.74 -12.37 16.76
CA LEU A 79 3.26 -13.56 17.45
C LEU A 79 3.02 -13.23 18.93
N ARG A 80 1.82 -13.54 19.44
CA ARG A 80 1.46 -13.34 20.85
C ARG A 80 0.89 -14.61 21.47
N ARG A 81 1.04 -14.75 22.79
CA ARG A 81 0.44 -15.85 23.57
C ARG A 81 -1.09 -15.82 23.46
N SER A 82 -1.67 -14.63 23.55
CA SER A 82 -3.08 -14.35 23.31
C SER A 82 -3.24 -13.05 22.52
N TYR A 83 -4.27 -12.99 21.69
CA TYR A 83 -4.68 -11.78 20.98
C TYR A 83 -5.89 -11.17 21.68
N SER A 84 -5.98 -9.84 21.67
CA SER A 84 -7.13 -9.14 22.21
C SER A 84 -8.38 -9.43 21.38
N TYR A 85 -9.54 -9.19 21.97
CA TYR A 85 -10.82 -9.37 21.30
C TYR A 85 -10.89 -8.59 19.97
N ALA A 86 -10.42 -7.33 19.97
CA ALA A 86 -10.40 -6.47 18.78
C ALA A 86 -9.60 -7.05 17.61
N ILE A 87 -8.44 -7.65 17.90
CA ILE A 87 -7.59 -8.28 16.88
C ILE A 87 -8.29 -9.53 16.31
N VAL A 88 -8.88 -10.34 17.18
CA VAL A 88 -9.59 -11.56 16.78
C VAL A 88 -10.85 -11.23 15.96
N SER A 89 -11.63 -10.22 16.36
CA SER A 89 -12.80 -9.78 15.60
C SER A 89 -12.42 -9.22 14.23
N ALA A 90 -11.32 -8.46 14.14
CA ALA A 90 -10.83 -7.94 12.87
C ALA A 90 -10.37 -9.05 11.92
N ILE A 91 -9.71 -10.11 12.42
CA ILE A 91 -9.34 -11.29 11.62
C ILE A 91 -10.61 -11.93 11.01
N TYR A 92 -11.68 -12.08 11.80
CA TYR A 92 -12.92 -12.67 11.30
C TYR A 92 -13.64 -11.76 10.30
N GLN A 93 -13.69 -10.47 10.55
CA GLN A 93 -14.26 -9.51 9.60
C GLN A 93 -13.49 -9.52 8.27
N LEU A 94 -12.16 -9.55 8.31
CA LEU A 94 -11.33 -9.67 7.10
C LEU A 94 -11.52 -11.00 6.39
N HIS A 95 -11.72 -12.09 7.14
CA HIS A 95 -12.02 -13.39 6.56
C HIS A 95 -13.38 -13.39 5.84
N LEU A 96 -14.40 -12.72 6.40
CA LEU A 96 -15.69 -12.53 5.75
C LEU A 96 -15.61 -11.69 4.47
N HIS A 97 -14.67 -10.74 4.41
CA HIS A 97 -14.34 -10.00 3.18
C HIS A 97 -13.57 -10.84 2.15
N GLN A 98 -13.56 -12.17 2.28
CA GLN A 98 -12.88 -13.12 1.39
C GLN A 98 -11.38 -12.85 1.21
N CYS A 99 -10.75 -12.14 2.15
CA CYS A 99 -9.30 -11.92 2.10
C CYS A 99 -8.57 -13.25 2.35
N ALA A 100 -7.60 -13.55 1.50
CA ALA A 100 -6.83 -14.78 1.64
C ALA A 100 -6.07 -14.78 2.98
N ARG A 101 -5.89 -15.96 3.59
CA ARG A 101 -5.23 -16.08 4.91
C ARG A 101 -3.82 -15.49 4.91
N ARG A 102 -3.09 -15.65 3.80
CA ARG A 102 -1.76 -15.05 3.57
C ARG A 102 -1.80 -13.53 3.49
N GLU A 103 -2.87 -12.95 2.94
CA GLU A 103 -3.06 -11.50 2.92
C GLU A 103 -3.38 -10.96 4.30
N ILE A 104 -4.22 -11.66 5.07
CA ILE A 104 -4.50 -11.28 6.47
C ILE A 104 -3.20 -11.34 7.29
N ALA A 105 -2.36 -12.36 7.07
CA ALA A 105 -1.06 -12.50 7.70
C ALA A 105 -0.13 -11.31 7.40
N THR A 106 -0.03 -10.90 6.13
CA THR A 106 0.83 -9.77 5.73
C THR A 106 0.27 -8.42 6.17
N LEU A 107 -1.06 -8.26 6.25
CA LEU A 107 -1.70 -7.04 6.72
C LEU A 107 -1.55 -6.82 8.23
N LEU A 108 -1.70 -7.89 9.01
CA LEU A 108 -1.66 -7.83 10.47
C LEU A 108 -0.29 -8.13 11.08
N GLY A 109 0.65 -8.65 10.26
CA GLY A 109 1.96 -9.07 10.73
C GLY A 109 1.90 -10.27 11.67
N ILE A 110 0.92 -11.16 11.48
CA ILE A 110 0.70 -12.39 12.27
C ILE A 110 1.06 -13.59 11.39
N PRO A 111 1.77 -14.61 11.90
CA PRO A 111 2.06 -15.82 11.12
C PRO A 111 0.80 -16.52 10.61
N ALA A 112 0.81 -16.97 9.36
CA ALA A 112 -0.33 -17.63 8.72
C ALA A 112 -0.81 -18.87 9.49
N SER A 113 0.11 -19.66 10.03
CA SER A 113 -0.18 -20.82 10.88
C SER A 113 -1.03 -20.47 12.10
N LYS A 114 -0.79 -19.30 12.70
CA LYS A 114 -1.55 -18.83 13.86
C LYS A 114 -2.95 -18.37 13.47
N ILE A 115 -3.08 -17.75 12.30
CA ILE A 115 -4.38 -17.35 11.74
C ILE A 115 -5.24 -18.59 11.45
N ASP A 116 -4.66 -19.65 10.89
CA ASP A 116 -5.38 -20.92 10.68
C ASP A 116 -5.95 -21.47 11.99
N VAL A 117 -5.17 -21.44 13.08
CA VAL A 117 -5.65 -21.87 14.40
C VAL A 117 -6.75 -20.97 14.94
N LEU A 118 -6.67 -19.65 14.72
CA LEU A 118 -7.70 -18.70 15.17
C LEU A 118 -9.02 -18.89 14.39
N LEU A 119 -8.94 -19.20 13.10
CA LEU A 119 -10.10 -19.50 12.25
C LEU A 119 -10.76 -20.85 12.56
N GLN A 120 -10.13 -21.73 13.33
CA GLN A 120 -10.76 -22.98 13.79
C GLN A 120 -11.72 -22.79 14.97
N HIS A 121 -11.75 -21.60 15.58
CA HIS A 121 -12.65 -21.23 16.68
C HIS A 121 -12.71 -22.28 17.83
N LYS A 122 -11.55 -22.81 18.22
CA LYS A 122 -11.46 -23.87 19.24
C LYS A 122 -11.84 -23.37 20.63
N THR A 123 -11.54 -22.11 20.95
CA THR A 123 -11.82 -21.55 22.28
C THR A 123 -13.20 -20.91 22.37
N LYS A 124 -13.80 -20.90 23.57
CA LYS A 124 -15.11 -20.26 23.82
C LYS A 124 -15.12 -18.76 23.46
N THR A 125 -14.01 -18.07 23.72
CA THR A 125 -13.85 -16.64 23.40
C THR A 125 -13.81 -16.40 21.89
N GLN A 126 -13.13 -17.26 21.14
CA GLN A 126 -13.10 -17.20 19.68
C GLN A 126 -14.48 -17.45 19.06
N ARG A 127 -15.23 -18.45 19.56
CA ARG A 127 -16.60 -18.73 19.09
C ARG A 127 -17.53 -17.56 19.33
N ARG A 128 -17.46 -16.94 20.51
CA ARG A 128 -18.27 -15.76 20.84
C ARG A 128 -17.96 -14.58 19.90
N ALA A 129 -16.68 -14.29 19.68
CA ALA A 129 -16.25 -13.24 18.76
C ALA A 129 -16.71 -13.51 17.32
N TRP A 130 -16.60 -14.77 16.87
CA TRP A 130 -17.05 -15.19 15.55
C TRP A 130 -18.56 -15.02 15.38
N GLN A 131 -19.36 -15.50 16.35
CA GLN A 131 -20.82 -15.35 16.35
C GLN A 131 -21.22 -13.87 16.31
N GLN A 132 -20.58 -13.02 17.12
CA GLN A 132 -20.87 -11.59 17.16
C GLN A 132 -20.58 -10.91 15.82
N VAL A 133 -19.47 -11.26 15.16
CA VAL A 133 -19.14 -10.74 13.83
C VAL A 133 -20.12 -11.24 12.77
N HIS A 134 -20.50 -12.52 12.81
CA HIS A 134 -21.47 -13.10 11.87
C HIS A 134 -22.90 -12.56 12.05
N GLN A 135 -23.31 -12.28 13.29
CA GLN A 135 -24.62 -11.70 13.61
C GLN A 135 -24.67 -10.19 13.37
N SER A 136 -23.52 -9.54 13.21
CA SER A 136 -23.48 -8.11 12.91
C SER A 136 -24.06 -7.85 11.52
N ASN A 137 -25.22 -7.19 11.48
CA ASN A 137 -25.98 -6.95 10.24
C ASN A 137 -25.24 -6.01 9.26
N ARG A 138 -24.17 -5.34 9.72
CA ARG A 138 -23.33 -4.44 8.93
C ARG A 138 -21.87 -4.84 9.07
N LEU A 139 -21.30 -5.40 8.00
CA LEU A 139 -19.87 -5.64 7.91
C LEU A 139 -19.13 -4.32 7.64
N PRO A 140 -18.24 -3.86 8.53
CA PRO A 140 -17.46 -2.65 8.31
C PRO A 140 -16.54 -2.80 7.11
N SER A 141 -16.24 -1.71 6.42
CA SER A 141 -15.34 -1.77 5.26
C SER A 141 -13.92 -2.18 5.68
N ARG A 142 -13.15 -2.79 4.77
CA ARG A 142 -11.73 -3.16 5.05
C ARG A 142 -10.92 -2.00 5.62
N ARG A 143 -11.17 -0.77 5.18
CA ARG A 143 -10.50 0.44 5.70
C ARG A 143 -10.94 0.78 7.12
N GLU A 144 -12.22 0.66 7.43
CA GLU A 144 -12.75 0.90 8.78
C GLU A 144 -12.20 -0.11 9.78
N ILE A 145 -12.09 -1.38 9.41
CA ILE A 145 -11.52 -2.44 10.26
C ILE A 145 -10.07 -2.09 10.63
N LEU A 146 -9.26 -1.69 9.64
CA LEU A 146 -7.88 -1.29 9.88
C LEU A 146 -7.80 0.00 10.72
N ALA A 147 -8.69 0.97 10.49
CA ALA A 147 -8.74 2.19 11.28
C ALA A 147 -9.13 1.92 12.75
N GLN A 148 -10.06 0.99 13.00
CA GLN A 148 -10.42 0.54 14.34
C GLN A 148 -9.23 -0.16 15.01
N LEU A 149 -8.56 -1.08 14.31
CA LEU A 149 -7.34 -1.72 14.82
C LEU A 149 -6.23 -0.71 15.16
N ALA A 150 -6.04 0.32 14.33
CA ALA A 150 -5.04 1.36 14.58
C ALA A 150 -5.31 2.18 15.85
N ARG A 151 -6.57 2.27 16.30
CA ARG A 151 -6.93 2.96 17.56
C ARG A 151 -6.65 2.09 18.79
N GLU A 152 -6.82 0.78 18.66
CA GLU A 152 -6.70 -0.19 19.75
C GLU A 152 -5.26 -0.66 20.00
N LEU A 153 -4.39 -0.54 19.01
CA LEU A 153 -2.98 -0.89 19.12
C LEU A 153 -2.19 0.36 19.57
N PRO A 154 -1.63 0.40 20.80
CA PRO A 154 -0.69 1.45 21.16
C PRO A 154 0.56 1.31 20.28
N VAL A 155 1.03 2.46 19.77
CA VAL A 155 2.28 2.60 19.00
C VAL A 155 3.47 2.28 19.88
#